data_AF-A0A8T7DRC3-F1
#
_entry.id   AF-A0A8T7DRC3-F1
#
_cell.length_a   1.000
_cell.length_b   1.000
_cell.length_c   1.000
_cell.angle_alpha   90.00
_cell.angle_beta   90.00
_cell.angle_gamma   90.00
#
_symmetry.space_group_name_H-M   'P 1'
#
loop_
_entity.id
_entity.type
_entity.pdbx_description
1 polymer ?
#
loop_
_entity_poly.entity_id
_entity_poly.type
_entity_poly.pdbx_seq_one_letter_code
_entity_poly.pdbx_strand_id
1 'polypeptide(L)'
;MAVEDERRFGEDTGIPWGAKALIVLVAVVTLLAVWLVPSEKEEQPPALPEMAAPPQTDQAIPLPPDEAEGKEILRAGDRARAVIAGLRADNANANPNPEKVFGHAEQLQSENHLDDAYLLYRFAARQGHAQAALFLGSQADPAFYTSEISILPMPDLGQAYKWYRVAADAGNEEAVTRLQSLREQVEQSAAEGDESARRLMLQWR
;
A
#
# COMPACT_ATOMS: atom_id res chain seq x y z
N MET A 1 53.89 44.02 -21.94
CA MET A 1 54.06 42.60 -22.31
C MET A 1 53.94 41.83 -20.99
N ALA A 2 52.72 41.42 -20.65
CA ALA A 2 52.16 40.07 -20.89
C ALA A 2 52.58 39.12 -19.76
N VAL A 3 51.78 38.22 -19.18
CA VAL A 3 50.34 37.89 -19.08
C VAL A 3 50.31 36.84 -17.93
N GLU A 4 49.15 36.64 -17.31
CA GLU A 4 48.90 35.84 -16.10
C GLU A 4 49.33 34.36 -16.11
N ASP A 5 49.42 33.87 -14.87
CA ASP A 5 49.17 32.52 -14.34
C ASP A 5 48.16 31.69 -15.15
N GLU A 6 48.46 30.41 -15.39
CA GLU A 6 47.49 29.34 -15.17
C GLU A 6 48.14 27.94 -15.15
N ARG A 7 47.98 27.28 -14.00
CA ARG A 7 48.20 25.86 -13.80
C ARG A 7 47.33 25.03 -14.75
N ARG A 8 47.88 23.97 -15.34
CA ARG A 8 47.14 22.72 -15.59
C ARG A 8 47.98 21.49 -15.27
N PHE A 9 47.79 21.05 -14.03
CA PHE A 9 47.65 19.66 -13.60
C PHE A 9 48.27 18.59 -14.51
N GLY A 10 49.46 18.12 -14.11
CA GLY A 10 49.87 16.77 -14.43
C GLY A 10 48.98 15.78 -13.70
N GLU A 11 48.33 14.89 -14.44
CA GLU A 11 47.70 13.70 -13.89
C GLU A 11 48.79 12.68 -13.55
N ASP A 12 49.36 12.78 -12.35
CA ASP A 12 50.14 11.69 -11.77
C ASP A 12 49.32 11.02 -10.67
N THR A 13 48.42 10.13 -11.11
CA THR A 13 47.67 9.27 -10.19
C THR A 13 48.64 8.20 -9.65
N GLY A 14 49.19 8.49 -8.47
CA GLY A 14 50.08 7.64 -7.67
C GLY A 14 49.44 6.35 -7.20
N ILE A 15 49.05 5.48 -8.13
CA ILE A 15 48.59 4.12 -7.86
C ILE A 15 49.75 3.18 -8.20
N PRO A 16 50.33 2.45 -7.22
CA PRO A 16 51.45 1.56 -7.45
C PRO A 16 51.07 0.49 -8.48
N TRP A 17 52.00 0.12 -9.36
CA TRP A 17 51.74 -0.74 -10.52
C TRP A 17 51.02 -2.06 -10.17
N GLY A 18 51.32 -2.64 -9.01
CA GLY A 18 50.63 -3.82 -8.49
C GLY A 18 49.13 -3.62 -8.23
N ALA A 19 48.69 -2.43 -7.83
CA ALA A 19 47.28 -2.12 -7.60
C ALA A 19 46.50 -1.91 -8.92
N LYS A 20 47.13 -1.34 -9.95
CA LYS A 20 46.51 -1.25 -11.29
C LYS A 20 46.29 -2.64 -11.90
N ALA A 21 47.27 -3.54 -11.75
CA ALA A 21 47.14 -4.93 -12.19
C ALA A 21 46.04 -5.69 -11.42
N LEU A 22 45.92 -5.46 -10.10
CA LEU A 22 44.89 -6.07 -9.27
C LEU A 22 43.47 -5.59 -9.65
N ILE A 23 43.30 -4.29 -9.92
CA ILE A 23 42.00 -3.74 -10.34
C ILE A 23 41.57 -4.31 -11.70
N VAL A 24 42.49 -4.40 -12.66
CA VAL A 24 42.20 -5.01 -13.96
C VAL A 24 41.88 -6.49 -13.80
N LEU A 25 42.60 -7.22 -12.95
CA LEU A 25 42.31 -8.62 -12.66
C LEU A 25 40.92 -8.81 -12.04
N VAL A 26 40.57 -8.00 -11.04
CA VAL A 26 39.25 -8.05 -10.38
C VAL A 26 38.14 -7.74 -11.37
N ALA A 27 38.31 -6.74 -12.24
CA ALA A 27 37.35 -6.39 -13.27
C ALA A 27 37.16 -7.50 -14.31
N VAL A 28 38.24 -8.15 -14.74
CA VAL A 28 38.17 -9.28 -15.69
C VAL A 28 37.53 -10.51 -15.05
N VAL A 29 37.84 -10.80 -13.77
CA VAL A 29 37.22 -11.92 -13.04
C VAL A 29 35.73 -11.66 -12.80
N THR A 30 35.33 -10.42 -12.49
CA THR A 30 33.89 -10.10 -12.35
C THR A 30 33.16 -10.17 -13.69
N LEU A 31 33.74 -9.69 -14.77
CA LEU A 31 33.15 -9.83 -16.11
C LEU A 31 33.04 -11.29 -16.56
N LEU A 32 34.06 -12.11 -16.28
CA LEU A 32 34.01 -13.56 -16.55
C LEU A 32 32.97 -14.26 -15.67
N ALA A 33 32.82 -13.88 -14.40
CA ALA A 33 31.80 -14.45 -13.50
C ALA A 33 30.37 -14.12 -13.96
N VAL A 34 30.15 -12.92 -14.51
CA VAL A 34 28.86 -12.52 -15.08
C VAL A 34 28.56 -13.28 -16.38
N TRP A 35 29.58 -13.59 -17.18
CA TRP A 35 29.41 -14.36 -18.43
C TRP A 35 29.35 -15.87 -18.21
N LEU A 36 29.83 -16.35 -17.06
CA LEU A 36 29.80 -17.76 -16.64
C LEU A 36 28.66 -18.02 -15.64
N VAL A 37 27.57 -17.28 -15.70
CA VAL A 37 26.28 -17.75 -15.15
C VAL A 37 25.72 -18.69 -16.23
N PRO A 38 25.72 -20.01 -16.00
CA PRO A 38 25.07 -20.93 -16.93
C PRO A 38 23.61 -20.50 -16.99
N SER A 39 23.13 -20.13 -18.17
CA SER A 39 21.71 -19.98 -18.40
C SER A 39 21.11 -21.35 -18.11
N GLU A 40 20.53 -21.52 -16.91
CA GLU A 40 19.66 -22.65 -16.64
C GLU A 40 18.67 -22.65 -17.80
N LYS A 41 18.78 -23.68 -18.64
CA LYS A 41 17.79 -23.91 -19.70
C LYS A 41 16.46 -23.80 -18.98
N GLU A 42 15.60 -22.90 -19.44
CA GLU A 42 14.22 -22.86 -18.99
C GLU A 42 13.67 -24.28 -19.21
N GLU A 43 13.70 -25.08 -18.14
CA GLU A 43 13.00 -26.35 -18.09
C GLU A 43 11.55 -25.94 -18.11
N GLN A 44 11.02 -25.95 -19.34
CA GLN A 44 9.61 -25.87 -19.61
C GLN A 44 8.94 -26.80 -18.60
N PRO A 45 8.08 -26.27 -17.71
CA PRO A 45 7.49 -27.07 -16.65
C PRO A 45 6.90 -28.32 -17.28
N PRO A 46 7.04 -29.50 -16.64
CA PRO A 46 6.56 -30.75 -17.23
C PRO A 46 5.15 -30.51 -17.71
N ALA A 47 4.89 -30.83 -18.99
CA ALA A 47 3.54 -30.76 -19.53
C ALA A 47 2.65 -31.47 -18.51
N LEU A 48 1.72 -30.71 -17.93
CA LEU A 48 0.71 -31.26 -17.03
C LEU A 48 0.17 -32.51 -17.71
N PRO A 49 -0.02 -33.63 -16.97
CA PRO A 49 -0.61 -34.82 -17.57
C PRO A 49 -1.83 -34.35 -18.36
N GLU A 50 -1.87 -34.75 -19.63
CA GLU A 50 -2.98 -34.41 -20.52
C GLU A 50 -4.23 -35.02 -19.88
N MET A 51 -4.87 -34.22 -19.02
CA MET A 51 -6.21 -34.51 -18.55
C MET A 51 -7.00 -34.62 -19.84
N ALA A 52 -7.48 -35.84 -20.11
CA ALA A 52 -8.24 -36.18 -21.29
C ALA A 52 -9.06 -34.97 -21.70
N ALA A 53 -8.83 -34.49 -22.92
CA ALA A 53 -9.57 -33.38 -23.48
C ALA A 53 -11.05 -33.59 -23.10
N PRO A 54 -11.72 -32.61 -22.47
CA PRO A 54 -13.12 -32.78 -22.14
C PRO A 54 -13.81 -33.23 -23.42
N PRO A 55 -14.69 -34.25 -23.36
CA PRO A 55 -15.36 -34.71 -24.55
C PRO A 55 -15.91 -33.48 -25.26
N GLN A 56 -15.62 -33.36 -26.56
CA GLN A 56 -16.24 -32.34 -27.39
C GLN A 56 -17.72 -32.68 -27.47
N THR A 57 -18.44 -32.35 -26.40
CA THR A 57 -19.87 -32.21 -26.42
C THR A 57 -20.12 -31.01 -27.29
N ASP A 58 -20.64 -31.30 -28.48
CA ASP A 58 -21.33 -30.40 -29.40
C ASP A 58 -22.62 -29.83 -28.78
N GLN A 59 -22.59 -29.62 -27.46
CA GLN A 59 -23.58 -28.91 -26.68
C GLN A 59 -22.93 -27.58 -26.39
N ALA A 60 -23.37 -26.56 -27.14
CA ALA A 60 -23.21 -25.18 -26.74
C ALA A 60 -23.51 -25.11 -25.24
N ILE A 61 -22.49 -24.82 -24.44
CA ILE A 61 -22.68 -24.44 -23.05
C ILE A 61 -23.72 -23.33 -23.12
N PRO A 62 -24.92 -23.49 -22.53
CA PRO A 62 -25.85 -22.38 -22.47
C PRO A 62 -25.07 -21.25 -21.81
N LEU A 63 -24.88 -20.14 -22.54
CA LEU A 63 -24.44 -18.92 -21.90
C LEU A 63 -25.33 -18.75 -20.66
N PRO A 64 -24.78 -18.40 -19.49
CA PRO A 64 -25.62 -17.92 -18.41
C PRO A 64 -26.56 -16.86 -19.01
N PRO A 65 -27.89 -16.98 -18.83
CA PRO A 65 -28.79 -15.98 -19.39
C PRO A 65 -28.46 -14.63 -18.74
N ASP A 66 -28.28 -13.62 -19.60
CA ASP A 66 -27.94 -12.21 -19.36
C ASP A 66 -26.48 -11.80 -19.15
N GLU A 67 -25.70 -11.87 -20.24
CA GLU A 67 -24.70 -10.82 -20.56
C GLU A 67 -25.19 -9.91 -21.70
N ALA A 68 -26.49 -9.62 -21.73
CA ALA A 68 -27.11 -8.80 -22.78
C ALA A 68 -28.22 -7.88 -22.26
N GLU A 69 -28.04 -7.24 -21.10
CA GLU A 69 -28.73 -5.98 -20.79
C GLU A 69 -27.80 -5.05 -20.03
N GLY A 70 -27.66 -3.80 -20.51
CA GLY A 70 -26.82 -2.77 -19.92
C GLY A 70 -27.30 -2.34 -18.54
N LYS A 71 -26.95 -3.12 -17.52
CA LYS A 71 -27.06 -2.76 -16.11
C LYS A 71 -25.67 -2.91 -15.50
N GLU A 72 -25.03 -1.78 -15.23
CA GLU A 72 -23.70 -1.71 -14.62
C GLU A 72 -23.69 -2.55 -13.33
N ILE A 73 -23.06 -3.73 -13.35
CA ILE A 73 -22.87 -4.56 -12.15
C ILE A 73 -21.79 -3.87 -11.32
N LEU A 74 -22.22 -2.95 -10.45
CA LEU A 74 -21.34 -2.22 -9.53
C LEU A 74 -20.78 -3.20 -8.48
N ARG A 75 -19.46 -3.42 -8.52
CA ARG A 75 -18.70 -4.17 -7.51
C ARG A 75 -18.27 -3.25 -6.37
N ALA A 76 -17.96 -3.86 -5.22
CA ALA A 76 -17.37 -3.14 -4.10
C ALA A 76 -16.15 -2.30 -4.55
N GLY A 77 -16.15 -1.02 -4.21
CA GLY A 77 -15.10 -0.07 -4.57
C GLY A 77 -15.24 0.58 -5.95
N ASP A 78 -16.20 0.18 -6.79
CA ASP A 78 -16.40 0.83 -8.10
C ASP A 78 -16.82 2.30 -7.94
N ARG A 79 -17.67 2.62 -6.96
CA ARG A 79 -18.09 4.01 -6.71
C ARG A 79 -16.92 4.84 -6.20
N ALA A 80 -16.13 4.28 -5.28
CA ALA A 80 -14.92 4.94 -4.79
C ALA A 80 -13.93 5.24 -5.94
N ARG A 81 -13.71 4.27 -6.83
CA ARG A 81 -12.85 4.44 -8.02
C ARG A 81 -13.40 5.53 -8.95
N ALA A 82 -14.71 5.54 -9.20
CA ALA A 82 -15.36 6.54 -10.04
C ALA A 82 -15.21 7.96 -9.45
N VAL A 83 -15.43 8.13 -8.14
CA VAL A 83 -15.23 9.41 -7.44
C VAL A 83 -13.79 9.90 -7.61
N ILE A 84 -12.80 9.06 -7.33
CA ILE A 84 -11.39 9.43 -7.45
C ILE A 84 -11.02 9.77 -8.91
N ALA A 85 -11.54 9.02 -9.88
CA ALA A 85 -11.32 9.29 -11.30
C ALA A 85 -11.93 10.64 -11.72
N GLY A 86 -13.16 10.94 -11.29
CA GLY A 86 -13.81 12.23 -11.54
C GLY A 86 -13.02 13.40 -10.97
N LEU A 87 -12.60 13.32 -9.70
CA LEU A 87 -11.81 14.37 -9.06
C LEU A 87 -10.45 14.61 -9.72
N ARG A 88 -9.85 13.57 -10.34
CA ARG A 88 -8.61 13.73 -11.13
C ARG A 88 -8.86 14.38 -12.48
N ALA A 89 -9.99 14.09 -13.13
CA ALA A 89 -10.33 14.71 -14.41
C ALA A 89 -10.51 16.23 -14.26
N ASP A 90 -11.06 16.69 -13.13
CA ASP A 90 -11.21 18.11 -12.80
C ASP A 90 -9.87 18.82 -12.56
N ASN A 91 -8.79 18.08 -12.25
CA ASN A 91 -7.46 18.63 -12.01
C ASN A 91 -6.36 17.63 -12.44
N ALA A 92 -6.16 17.51 -13.76
CA ALA A 92 -5.38 16.45 -14.42
C ALA A 92 -3.94 16.24 -13.90
N ASN A 93 -3.35 17.22 -13.22
CA ASN A 93 -1.97 17.17 -12.75
C ASN A 93 -1.83 17.15 -11.22
N ALA A 94 -2.93 17.07 -10.46
CA ALA A 94 -2.90 17.09 -9.01
C ALA A 94 -3.58 15.85 -8.40
N ASN A 95 -3.07 15.40 -7.27
CA ASN A 95 -3.78 14.40 -6.47
C ASN A 95 -5.10 15.00 -5.96
N PRO A 96 -6.22 14.25 -5.96
CA PRO A 96 -7.49 14.74 -5.45
C PRO A 96 -7.37 15.32 -4.04
N ASN A 97 -7.93 16.52 -3.85
CA ASN A 97 -7.95 17.19 -2.55
C ASN A 97 -8.60 16.25 -1.51
N PRO A 98 -7.89 15.90 -0.43
CA PRO A 98 -8.40 14.95 0.55
C PRO A 98 -9.70 15.39 1.22
N GLU A 99 -9.96 16.70 1.38
CA GLU A 99 -11.22 17.23 1.93
C GLU A 99 -12.42 16.86 1.05
N LYS A 100 -12.26 17.00 -0.28
CA LYS A 100 -13.32 16.61 -1.23
C LYS A 100 -13.56 15.11 -1.21
N VAL A 101 -12.48 14.32 -1.11
CA VAL A 101 -12.58 12.86 -1.02
C VAL A 101 -13.29 12.44 0.27
N PHE A 102 -12.97 13.11 1.39
CA PHE A 102 -13.63 12.88 2.67
C PHE A 102 -15.14 13.17 2.59
N GLY A 103 -15.56 14.29 2.01
CA GLY A 103 -16.98 14.59 1.83
C GLY A 103 -17.73 13.54 1.00
N HIS A 104 -17.10 12.97 -0.03
CA HIS A 104 -17.68 11.84 -0.78
C HIS A 104 -17.70 10.54 0.03
N ALA A 105 -16.72 10.33 0.92
CA ALA A 105 -16.72 9.18 1.82
C ALA A 105 -17.89 9.25 2.80
N GLU A 106 -18.15 10.43 3.40
CA GLU A 106 -19.30 10.66 4.27
C GLU A 106 -20.63 10.45 3.55
N GLN A 107 -20.72 10.94 2.30
CA GLN A 107 -21.91 10.70 1.48
C GLN A 107 -22.16 9.20 1.26
N LEU A 108 -21.16 8.46 0.78
CA LEU A 108 -21.30 7.03 0.52
C LEU A 108 -21.58 6.23 1.81
N GLN A 109 -21.01 6.64 2.94
CA GLN A 109 -21.35 6.06 4.23
C GLN A 109 -22.82 6.28 4.58
N SER A 110 -23.34 7.50 4.41
CA SER A 110 -24.75 7.81 4.69
C SER A 110 -25.73 7.02 3.79
N GLU A 111 -25.26 6.62 2.62
CA GLU A 111 -25.97 5.75 1.67
C GLU A 111 -25.75 4.25 1.94
N ASN A 112 -25.07 3.89 3.04
CA ASN A 112 -24.71 2.53 3.44
C ASN A 112 -23.80 1.79 2.43
N HIS A 113 -23.00 2.53 1.66
CA HIS A 113 -21.96 1.99 0.77
C HIS A 113 -20.62 1.91 1.51
N LEU A 114 -20.56 1.07 2.55
CA LEU A 114 -19.43 1.04 3.50
C LEU A 114 -18.10 0.66 2.86
N ASP A 115 -18.06 -0.27 1.90
CA ASP A 115 -16.83 -0.66 1.20
C ASP A 115 -16.22 0.53 0.43
N ASP A 116 -17.06 1.25 -0.31
CA ASP A 116 -16.63 2.42 -1.08
C ASP A 116 -16.21 3.56 -0.15
N ALA A 117 -17.01 3.84 0.89
CA ALA A 117 -16.69 4.86 1.89
C ALA A 117 -15.35 4.55 2.57
N TYR A 118 -15.11 3.31 2.99
CA TYR A 118 -13.86 2.88 3.61
C TYR A 118 -12.65 3.14 2.69
N LEU A 119 -12.76 2.86 1.39
CA LEU A 119 -11.70 3.14 0.43
C LEU A 119 -11.42 4.64 0.28
N LEU A 120 -12.45 5.48 0.25
CA LEU A 120 -12.29 6.94 0.19
C LEU A 120 -11.72 7.52 1.49
N TYR A 121 -12.18 7.06 2.65
CA TYR A 121 -11.58 7.42 3.94
C TYR A 121 -10.10 7.05 3.99
N ARG A 122 -9.72 5.83 3.56
CA ARG A 122 -8.31 5.44 3.48
C ARG A 122 -7.51 6.30 2.54
N PHE A 123 -8.09 6.70 1.43
CA PHE A 123 -7.43 7.61 0.49
C PHE A 123 -7.17 8.98 1.12
N ALA A 124 -8.19 9.60 1.73
CA ALA A 124 -8.06 10.90 2.40
C ALA A 124 -7.09 10.85 3.59
N ALA A 125 -7.20 9.83 4.44
CA ALA A 125 -6.33 9.63 5.60
C ALA A 125 -4.86 9.47 5.21
N ARG A 126 -4.55 8.73 4.14
CA ARG A 126 -3.17 8.58 3.63
C ARG A 126 -2.56 9.88 3.11
N GLN A 127 -3.39 10.88 2.83
CA GLN A 127 -2.95 12.23 2.47
C GLN A 127 -2.92 13.19 3.67
N GLY A 128 -3.09 12.69 4.90
CA GLY A 128 -3.03 13.50 6.12
C GLY A 128 -4.37 14.11 6.54
N HIS A 129 -5.51 13.67 5.97
CA HIS A 129 -6.81 14.14 6.44
C HIS A 129 -7.12 13.58 7.81
N ALA A 130 -7.15 14.45 8.82
CA ALA A 130 -7.19 14.02 10.21
C ALA A 130 -8.52 13.34 10.57
N GLN A 131 -9.66 13.88 10.14
CA GLN A 131 -10.99 13.33 10.41
C GLN A 131 -11.21 11.97 9.72
N ALA A 132 -10.74 11.80 8.48
CA ALA A 132 -10.77 10.51 7.80
C ALA A 132 -9.96 9.45 8.55
N ALA A 133 -8.77 9.82 9.04
CA ALA A 133 -7.94 8.94 9.85
C ALA A 133 -8.60 8.64 11.20
N LEU A 134 -9.19 9.62 11.88
CA LEU A 134 -9.93 9.43 13.12
C LEU A 134 -11.10 8.44 12.92
N PHE A 135 -11.84 8.58 11.82
CA PHE A 135 -12.96 7.70 11.49
C PHE A 135 -12.50 6.25 11.25
N LEU A 136 -11.41 6.05 10.50
CA LEU A 136 -10.83 4.70 10.31
C LEU A 136 -10.31 4.09 11.60
N GLY A 137 -9.74 4.91 12.49
CA GLY A 137 -9.33 4.45 13.82
C GLY A 137 -10.53 3.98 14.63
N SER A 138 -11.62 4.75 14.60
CA SER A 138 -12.88 4.42 15.27
C SER A 138 -13.49 3.09 14.79
N GLN A 139 -13.43 2.83 13.48
CA GLN A 139 -13.93 1.59 12.89
C GLN A 139 -13.16 0.34 13.32
N ALA A 140 -11.96 0.48 13.86
CA ALA A 140 -11.13 -0.62 14.33
C ALA A 140 -11.02 -0.66 15.87
N ASP A 141 -11.38 0.42 16.56
CA ASP A 141 -11.27 0.56 18.01
C ASP A 141 -12.39 -0.25 18.71
N PRO A 142 -12.05 -1.19 19.62
CA PRO A 142 -13.04 -1.94 20.38
C PRO A 142 -14.09 -1.08 21.10
N ALA A 143 -13.75 0.14 21.51
CA ALA A 143 -14.68 1.04 22.20
C ALA A 143 -15.72 1.69 21.27
N PHE A 144 -15.47 1.76 19.97
CA PHE A 144 -16.33 2.45 18.99
C PHE A 144 -16.81 1.55 17.84
N TYR A 145 -16.28 0.32 17.74
CA TYR A 145 -16.61 -0.62 16.69
C TYR A 145 -18.10 -0.99 16.71
N THR A 146 -18.75 -0.83 15.55
CA THR A 146 -20.06 -1.39 15.27
C THR A 146 -20.09 -1.96 13.86
N SER A 147 -20.94 -2.96 13.63
CA SER A 147 -21.18 -3.51 12.28
C SER A 147 -21.87 -2.53 11.33
N GLU A 148 -22.37 -1.40 11.83
CA GLU A 148 -23.04 -0.37 11.04
C GLU A 148 -22.06 0.59 10.38
N ILE A 149 -20.88 0.80 10.99
CA ILE A 149 -19.88 1.77 10.51
C ILE A 149 -18.61 1.12 9.95
N SER A 150 -18.39 -0.17 10.22
CA SER A 150 -17.14 -0.86 9.91
C SER A 150 -17.36 -2.02 8.95
N ILE A 151 -16.45 -2.15 7.99
CA ILE A 151 -16.33 -3.34 7.12
C ILE A 151 -15.43 -4.42 7.72
N LEU A 152 -14.76 -4.13 8.84
CA LEU A 152 -13.90 -5.10 9.50
C LEU A 152 -14.78 -6.19 10.13
N PRO A 153 -14.34 -7.47 10.13
CA PRO A 153 -15.12 -8.53 10.77
C PRO A 153 -15.13 -8.44 12.30
N MET A 154 -14.12 -7.78 12.88
CA MET A 154 -13.98 -7.54 14.32
C MET A 154 -13.04 -6.35 14.55
N PRO A 155 -13.05 -5.75 15.76
CA PRO A 155 -12.08 -4.72 16.13
C PRO A 155 -10.62 -5.17 15.95
N ASP A 156 -9.73 -4.23 15.68
CA ASP A 156 -8.30 -4.44 15.46
C ASP A 156 -7.51 -3.29 16.11
N LEU A 157 -6.93 -3.56 17.28
CA LEU A 157 -6.14 -2.59 18.06
C LEU A 157 -4.97 -2.01 17.25
N GLY A 158 -4.36 -2.80 16.36
CA GLY A 158 -3.26 -2.35 15.52
C GLY A 158 -3.70 -1.36 14.44
N GLN A 159 -4.85 -1.61 13.81
CA GLN A 159 -5.44 -0.67 12.87
C GLN A 159 -5.93 0.61 13.55
N ALA A 160 -6.55 0.50 14.73
CA ALA A 160 -6.95 1.65 15.53
C ALA A 160 -5.74 2.54 15.87
N TYR A 161 -4.67 1.93 16.39
CA TYR A 161 -3.42 2.62 16.72
C TYR A 161 -2.84 3.36 15.50
N LYS A 162 -2.73 2.65 14.37
CA LYS A 162 -2.19 3.21 13.14
C LYS A 162 -2.94 4.46 12.71
N TRP A 163 -4.27 4.41 12.67
CA TRP A 163 -5.06 5.49 12.13
C TRP A 163 -5.23 6.65 13.10
N TYR A 164 -5.37 6.39 14.39
CA TYR A 164 -5.34 7.47 15.38
C TYR A 164 -3.99 8.19 15.40
N ARG A 165 -2.87 7.49 15.17
CA ARG A 165 -1.57 8.16 15.00
C ARG A 165 -1.56 9.12 13.83
N VAL A 166 -2.04 8.67 12.67
CA VAL A 166 -2.15 9.54 11.48
C VAL A 166 -3.02 10.77 11.78
N ALA A 167 -4.13 10.60 12.49
CA ALA A 167 -5.01 11.72 12.86
C ALA A 167 -4.36 12.67 13.88
N ALA A 168 -3.68 12.14 14.89
CA ALA A 168 -2.98 12.91 15.90
C ALA A 168 -1.79 13.68 15.32
N ASP A 169 -1.00 13.03 14.44
CA ASP A 169 0.11 13.66 13.71
C ASP A 169 -0.38 14.79 12.78
N ALA A 170 -1.63 14.70 12.30
CA ALA A 170 -2.33 15.74 11.56
C ALA A 170 -3.00 16.81 12.45
N GLY A 171 -2.79 16.77 13.77
CA GLY A 171 -3.26 17.79 14.72
C GLY A 171 -4.66 17.58 15.29
N ASN A 172 -5.25 16.38 15.16
CA ASN A 172 -6.57 16.09 15.74
C ASN A 172 -6.46 15.75 17.23
N GLU A 173 -6.96 16.64 18.09
CA GLU A 173 -6.91 16.49 19.56
C GLU A 173 -7.77 15.32 20.09
N GLU A 174 -8.88 15.03 19.42
CA GLU A 174 -9.71 13.87 19.76
C GLU A 174 -8.94 12.56 19.53
N ALA A 175 -8.19 12.46 18.43
CA ALA A 175 -7.35 11.31 18.14
C ALA A 175 -6.24 11.11 19.19
N VAL A 176 -5.65 12.20 19.70
CA VAL A 176 -4.69 12.14 20.82
C VAL A 176 -5.33 11.53 22.06
N THR A 177 -6.55 11.97 22.39
CA THR A 177 -7.31 11.45 23.53
C THR A 177 -7.63 9.96 23.33
N ARG A 178 -8.11 9.58 22.15
CA ARG A 178 -8.42 8.18 21.83
C ARG A 178 -7.17 7.29 21.79
N LEU A 179 -6.02 7.82 21.37
CA LEU A 179 -4.74 7.11 21.45
C LEU A 179 -4.33 6.78 22.88
N GLN A 180 -4.58 7.68 23.83
CA GLN A 180 -4.31 7.44 25.26
C GLN A 180 -5.23 6.33 25.79
N SER A 181 -6.54 6.42 25.55
CA SER A 181 -7.48 5.38 25.95
C SER A 181 -7.21 4.03 25.27
N LEU A 182 -6.80 4.05 23.99
CA LEU A 182 -6.43 2.82 23.27
C LEU A 182 -5.17 2.19 23.89
N ARG A 183 -4.19 2.99 24.32
CA ARG A 183 -2.99 2.48 24.99
C ARG A 183 -3.35 1.75 26.29
N GLU A 184 -4.23 2.32 27.11
CA GLU A 184 -4.70 1.67 28.35
C GLU A 184 -5.35 0.31 28.06
N GLN A 185 -6.19 0.24 27.01
CA GLN A 185 -6.79 -1.02 26.57
C GLN A 185 -5.73 -2.04 26.11
N VAL A 186 -4.75 -1.60 25.32
CA VAL A 186 -3.66 -2.45 24.83
C VAL A 186 -2.81 -2.97 26.00
N GLU A 187 -2.51 -2.15 26.99
CA GLU A 187 -1.79 -2.54 28.22
C GLU A 187 -2.57 -3.61 29.00
N GLN A 188 -3.89 -3.41 29.16
CA GLN A 188 -4.76 -4.38 29.83
C GLN A 188 -4.83 -5.71 29.07
N SER A 189 -5.09 -5.70 27.75
CA SER A 189 -5.12 -6.91 26.94
C SER A 189 -3.77 -7.64 26.94
N ALA A 190 -2.65 -6.92 26.92
CA ALA A 190 -1.32 -7.50 27.02
C ALA A 190 -1.06 -8.20 28.38
N ALA A 191 -1.57 -7.61 29.47
CA ALA A 191 -1.51 -8.20 30.81
C ALA A 191 -2.37 -9.47 30.92
N GLU A 192 -3.51 -9.50 30.24
CA GLU A 192 -4.42 -10.65 30.17
C GLU A 192 -3.90 -11.81 29.30
N GLY A 193 -2.85 -11.58 28.50
CA GLY A 193 -2.22 -12.62 27.69
C GLY A 193 -2.32 -12.44 26.19
N ASP A 194 -2.90 -11.33 25.71
CA ASP A 194 -3.00 -11.06 24.28
C ASP A 194 -1.61 -10.74 23.69
N GLU A 195 -1.10 -11.69 22.89
CA GLU A 195 0.19 -11.59 22.25
C GLU A 195 0.23 -10.52 21.13
N SER A 196 -0.90 -10.23 20.51
CA SER A 196 -1.00 -9.13 19.54
C SER A 196 -0.89 -7.78 20.26
N ALA A 197 -1.55 -7.62 21.41
CA ALA A 197 -1.45 -6.42 22.24
C ALA A 197 -0.03 -6.22 22.82
N ARG A 198 0.62 -7.29 23.29
CA ARG A 198 2.04 -7.24 23.72
C ARG A 198 2.97 -6.78 22.60
N ARG A 199 2.79 -7.32 21.40
CA ARG A 199 3.57 -6.90 20.22
C ARG A 199 3.30 -5.44 19.87
N LEU A 200 2.06 -5.01 19.99
CA LEU A 200 1.66 -3.63 19.72
C LEU A 200 2.26 -2.65 20.75
N MET A 201 2.35 -3.03 22.04
CA MET A 201 3.04 -2.24 23.07
C MET A 201 4.51 -1.95 22.72
N LEU A 202 5.19 -2.86 22.03
CA LEU A 202 6.57 -2.65 21.59
C LEU A 202 6.69 -1.56 20.53
N GLN A 203 5.62 -1.29 19.78
CA GLN A 203 5.56 -0.28 18.72
C GLN A 203 5.17 1.11 19.22
N TRP A 204 4.83 1.25 20.51
CA TRP A 204 4.33 2.49 21.12
C TRP A 204 5.44 3.39 21.72
N ARG A 205 6.70 3.09 21.39
CA ARG A 205 7.88 3.83 21.88
C ARG A 205 8.08 5.17 21.16
#